data_AF-A0AAV3SC45-F1
#
_entry.id   AF-A0AAV3SC45-F1
#
_cell.length_a   1.000
_cell.length_b   1.000
_cell.length_c   1.000
_cell.angle_alpha   90.00
_cell.angle_beta   90.00
_cell.angle_gamma   90.00
#
_symmetry.space_group_name_H-M   'P 1'
#
loop_
_entity.id
_entity.type
_entity.pdbx_description
1 polymer ?
#
loop_
_entity_poly.entity_id
_entity_poly.type
_entity_poly.pdbx_seq_one_letter_code
_entity_poly.pdbx_strand_id
1 'polypeptide(L)'
;MNSPVQIIDESGDERELTGIEREDWTGMSDPCPECGGQEFNHISTSGGRYGRRDGAVVMRSDFWGVEKPLFTRCRDCRETLYKHPAFDRLFEINGDHDSAHDP
;
A
#
# COMPACT_ATOMS: atom_id res chain seq x y z
N MET A 1 -7.74 -9.61 12.70
CA MET A 1 -6.45 -9.70 13.41
C MET A 1 -5.32 -9.73 12.38
N ASN A 2 -4.76 -8.58 12.01
CA ASN A 2 -3.50 -8.57 11.25
C ASN A 2 -2.34 -8.62 12.25
N SER A 3 -1.65 -9.76 12.26
CA SER A 3 -0.42 -9.91 13.01
C SER A 3 0.65 -8.98 12.44
N PRO A 4 1.43 -8.30 13.28
CA PRO A 4 2.56 -7.51 12.81
C PRO A 4 3.55 -8.40 12.06
N VAL A 5 4.10 -7.89 10.96
CA VAL A 5 5.10 -8.59 10.17
C VAL A 5 6.48 -8.16 10.63
N GLN A 6 7.24 -9.08 11.22
CA GLN A 6 8.64 -8.86 11.59
C GLN A 6 9.53 -9.06 10.36
N ILE A 7 10.40 -8.10 10.09
CA ILE A 7 11.42 -8.19 9.03
C ILE A 7 12.79 -8.00 9.65
N ILE A 8 13.73 -8.84 9.24
CA ILE A 8 15.16 -8.67 9.53
C ILE A 8 15.79 -8.09 8.27
N ASP A 9 16.42 -6.92 8.36
CA ASP A 9 17.11 -6.31 7.23
C ASP A 9 18.52 -6.90 6.98
N GLU A 10 19.20 -6.44 5.93
CA GLU A 10 20.52 -6.96 5.55
C GLU A 10 21.61 -6.66 6.59
N SER A 11 21.39 -5.67 7.46
CA SER A 11 22.24 -5.35 8.62
C SER A 11 21.96 -6.24 9.83
N GLY A 12 20.88 -7.03 9.81
CA GLY A 12 20.43 -7.83 10.93
C GLY A 12 19.51 -7.10 11.90
N ASP A 13 19.05 -5.90 11.57
CA ASP A 13 18.13 -5.14 12.42
C ASP A 13 16.69 -5.64 12.22
N GLU A 14 16.00 -5.88 13.34
CA GLU A 14 14.58 -6.24 13.35
C GLU A 14 13.71 -4.98 13.24
N ARG A 15 12.74 -5.01 12.33
CA ARG A 15 11.73 -3.96 12.16
C ARG A 15 10.34 -4.58 12.09
N GLU A 16 9.42 -3.95 12.81
CA GLU A 16 8.01 -4.34 12.82
C GLU A 16 7.23 -3.51 11.79
N LEU A 17 6.61 -4.18 10.83
CA LEU A 17 5.67 -3.56 9.91
C LEU A 17 4.24 -3.67 10.44
N THR A 18 3.57 -2.52 10.54
CA THR A 18 2.20 -2.43 11.08
C THR A 18 1.18 -2.20 9.96
N GLY A 19 0.05 -2.89 10.06
CA GLY A 19 -1.10 -2.68 9.17
C GLY A 19 -2.28 -2.03 9.91
N ILE A 20 -3.16 -1.41 9.14
CA ILE A 20 -4.47 -0.91 9.61
C ILE A 20 -5.53 -1.63 8.80
N GLU A 21 -6.46 -2.29 9.48
CA GLU A 21 -7.66 -2.87 8.88
C GLU A 21 -8.80 -2.65 9.86
N ARG A 22 -9.72 -1.76 9.49
CA ARG A 22 -10.86 -1.40 10.31
C ARG A 22 -11.98 -2.42 10.15
N GLU A 23 -12.53 -2.90 11.26
CA GLU A 23 -13.66 -3.85 11.24
C GLU A 23 -15.00 -3.16 10.91
N ASP A 24 -15.09 -1.84 11.14
CA ASP A 24 -16.27 -1.01 10.91
C ASP A 24 -16.31 -0.32 9.53
N TRP A 25 -15.40 -0.71 8.62
CA TRP A 25 -15.37 -0.20 7.24
C TRP A 25 -15.03 -1.34 6.28
N THR A 26 -15.92 -1.66 5.34
CA THR A 26 -15.76 -2.84 4.47
C THR A 26 -15.20 -2.52 3.08
N GLY A 27 -15.16 -1.25 2.70
CA GLY A 27 -14.54 -0.79 1.46
C GLY A 27 -15.05 0.56 0.98
N MET A 28 -14.56 1.00 -0.18
CA MET A 28 -14.86 2.33 -0.74
C MET A 28 -16.33 2.54 -1.15
N SER A 29 -17.15 1.50 -1.11
CA SER A 29 -18.61 1.60 -1.28
C SER A 29 -19.31 2.11 0.00
N ASP A 30 -18.65 2.00 1.16
CA ASP A 30 -19.15 2.49 2.43
C ASP A 30 -18.64 3.92 2.68
N PRO A 31 -19.45 4.81 3.29
CA PRO A 31 -18.96 6.10 3.74
C PRO A 31 -17.89 5.93 4.82
N CYS A 32 -17.04 6.95 4.97
CA CYS A 32 -16.06 6.99 6.05
C CYS A 32 -16.79 6.95 7.42
N PRO A 33 -16.44 6.03 8.34
CA PRO A 33 -17.10 5.93 9.64
C PRO A 33 -16.94 7.17 10.52
N GLU A 34 -15.85 7.93 10.33
CA GLU A 34 -15.54 9.11 11.17
C GLU A 34 -16.31 10.37 10.76
N CYS A 35 -16.53 10.58 9.46
CA CYS A 35 -17.09 11.85 8.97
C CYS A 35 -18.24 11.70 7.95
N GLY A 36 -18.56 10.48 7.53
CA GLY A 36 -19.56 10.22 6.48
C GLY A 36 -19.09 10.55 5.06
N GLY A 37 -17.83 10.95 4.87
CA GLY A 37 -17.25 11.29 3.57
C GLY A 37 -17.22 10.10 2.61
N GLN A 38 -17.35 10.37 1.31
CA GLN A 38 -17.41 9.36 0.24
C GLN A 38 -16.27 9.48 -0.77
N GLU A 39 -15.34 10.41 -0.54
CA GLU A 39 -14.14 10.55 -1.35
C GLU A 39 -12.93 9.94 -0.63
N PHE A 40 -12.12 9.16 -1.36
CA PHE A 40 -11.00 8.41 -0.79
C PHE A 40 -9.75 8.58 -1.64
N ASN A 41 -8.60 8.72 -0.96
CA ASN A 41 -7.30 8.48 -1.58
C ASN A 41 -7.01 6.98 -1.48
N HIS A 42 -6.82 6.31 -2.61
CA HIS A 42 -6.60 4.88 -2.68
C HIS A 42 -5.33 4.56 -3.46
N ILE A 43 -4.48 3.70 -2.91
CA ILE A 43 -3.27 3.20 -3.55
C ILE A 43 -3.37 1.68 -3.62
N SER A 44 -3.21 1.14 -4.82
CA SER A 44 -3.18 -0.29 -5.09
C SER A 44 -1.93 -0.68 -5.88
N THR A 45 -1.55 -1.96 -5.79
CA THR A 45 -0.53 -2.57 -6.66
C THR A 45 -1.21 -3.46 -7.68
N SER A 46 -0.67 -3.47 -8.89
CA SER A 46 -1.01 -4.47 -9.92
C SER A 46 0.21 -5.30 -10.28
N GLY A 47 -0.03 -6.57 -10.60
CA GLY A 47 0.98 -7.53 -10.99
C GLY A 47 0.57 -8.29 -12.25
N GLY A 48 1.55 -8.83 -12.96
CA GLY A 48 1.31 -9.62 -14.16
C GLY A 48 2.58 -10.29 -14.67
N ARG A 49 2.42 -11.33 -15.49
CA ARG A 49 3.52 -11.99 -16.19
C ARG A 49 3.69 -11.39 -17.57
N TYR A 50 4.90 -10.95 -17.88
CA TYR A 50 5.24 -10.46 -19.22
C TYR A 50 5.92 -11.55 -20.03
N GLY A 51 5.50 -11.70 -21.29
CA GLY A 51 6.09 -12.63 -22.25
C GLY A 51 6.22 -12.00 -23.62
N ARG A 52 6.87 -12.69 -24.56
CA ARG A 52 6.92 -12.28 -25.97
C ARG A 52 6.01 -13.15 -26.82
N ARG A 53 5.25 -12.53 -27.72
CA ARG A 53 4.46 -13.21 -28.76
C ARG A 53 4.62 -12.44 -30.07
N ASP A 54 5.08 -13.12 -31.11
CA ASP A 54 5.30 -12.55 -32.45
C ASP A 54 6.13 -11.25 -32.42
N GLY A 55 7.12 -11.20 -31.53
CA GLY A 55 8.00 -10.04 -31.34
C GLY A 55 7.47 -8.94 -30.41
N ALA A 56 6.19 -8.96 -30.04
CA ALA A 56 5.59 -8.00 -29.12
C ALA A 56 5.67 -8.47 -27.65
N VAL A 57 5.83 -7.52 -26.71
CA VAL A 57 5.68 -7.79 -25.28
C VAL A 57 4.19 -7.86 -24.94
N VAL A 58 3.76 -8.96 -24.34
CA VAL A 58 2.38 -9.20 -23.93
C VAL A 58 2.34 -9.41 -22.42
N MET A 59 1.51 -8.62 -21.74
CA MET A 59 1.16 -8.84 -20.33
C MET A 59 0.06 -9.92 -20.26
N ARG A 60 0.27 -10.91 -19.40
CA ARG A 60 -0.75 -11.89 -19.01
C ARG A 60 -1.07 -11.70 -17.53
N SER A 61 -2.35 -11.52 -17.23
CA SER A 61 -2.88 -11.35 -15.87
C SER A 61 -3.25 -12.69 -15.20
N ASP A 62 -3.07 -13.81 -15.89
CA ASP A 62 -3.34 -15.16 -15.35
C ASP A 62 -2.35 -15.60 -14.26
N PHE A 63 -1.24 -14.87 -14.14
CA PHE A 63 -0.28 -15.01 -13.05
C PHE A 63 -0.25 -13.70 -12.28
N TRP A 64 -0.62 -13.73 -10.99
CA TRP A 64 -0.59 -12.56 -10.10
C TRP A 64 -1.40 -11.34 -10.57
N GLY A 65 -2.42 -11.52 -11.42
CA GLY A 65 -3.40 -10.49 -11.80
C GLY A 65 -4.32 -10.10 -10.65
N VAL A 66 -3.73 -9.76 -9.52
CA VAL A 66 -4.41 -9.39 -8.31
C VAL A 66 -4.06 -7.94 -8.08
N GLU A 67 -4.98 -7.06 -8.46
CA GLU A 67 -4.98 -5.73 -7.89
C GLU A 67 -5.14 -5.89 -6.38
N LYS A 68 -4.15 -5.44 -5.61
CA LYS A 68 -4.16 -5.51 -4.16
C LYS A 68 -4.17 -4.11 -3.59
N PRO A 69 -5.10 -3.78 -2.67
CA PRO A 69 -5.06 -2.51 -1.98
C PRO A 69 -3.81 -2.47 -1.11
N LEU A 70 -3.14 -1.31 -1.07
CA LEU A 70 -2.06 -1.04 -0.13
C LEU A 70 -2.45 0.01 0.91
N PHE A 71 -3.27 0.99 0.52
CA PHE A 71 -3.63 2.08 1.40
C PHE A 71 -4.94 2.73 0.98
N THR A 72 -5.79 3.04 1.96
CA THR A 72 -6.99 3.85 1.77
C THR A 72 -7.11 4.86 2.90
N ARG A 73 -7.31 6.13 2.54
CA ARG A 73 -7.53 7.22 3.47
C ARG A 73 -8.73 8.06 3.03
N CYS A 74 -9.62 8.39 3.94
CA CYS A 74 -10.69 9.35 3.67
C CYS A 74 -10.09 10.68 3.23
N ARG A 75 -10.59 11.26 2.13
CA ARG A 75 -10.11 12.56 1.65
C ARG A 75 -10.52 13.70 2.58
N ASP A 76 -11.71 13.61 3.16
CA ASP A 76 -12.34 14.69 3.91
C ASP A 76 -11.72 14.85 5.31
N CYS A 77 -11.69 13.78 6.11
CA CYS A 77 -11.17 13.81 7.47
C CYS A 77 -9.73 13.29 7.61
N ARG A 78 -9.15 12.75 6.53
CA ARG A 78 -7.80 12.13 6.50
C ARG A 78 -7.64 10.89 7.36
N GLU A 79 -8.74 10.29 7.82
CA GLU A 79 -8.69 9.02 8.56
C GLU A 79 -8.15 7.89 7.67
N THR A 80 -7.19 7.13 8.20
CA THR A 80 -6.65 5.95 7.50
C THR A 80 -7.55 4.75 7.76
N LEU A 81 -8.25 4.31 6.72
CA LEU A 81 -9.25 3.23 6.80
C LEU A 81 -8.62 1.86 6.52
N TYR A 82 -7.58 1.83 5.72
CA TYR A 82 -6.82 0.64 5.41
C TYR A 82 -5.34 0.98 5.16
N LYS A 83 -4.42 0.16 5.69
CA LYS A 83 -2.99 0.20 5.40
C LYS A 83 -2.45 -1.22 5.42
N HIS A 84 -1.94 -1.70 4.30
CA HIS A 84 -1.22 -2.95 4.24
C HIS A 84 0.15 -2.81 4.95
N PRO A 85 0.64 -3.81 5.71
CA PRO A 85 1.92 -3.70 6.42
C PRO A 85 3.11 -3.33 5.52
N ALA A 86 3.11 -3.80 4.27
CA ALA A 86 4.15 -3.48 3.29
C ALA A 86 4.12 -2.03 2.76
N PHE A 87 3.09 -1.23 3.06
CA PHE A 87 2.94 0.12 2.53
C PHE A 87 4.12 1.00 2.93
N ASP A 88 4.45 1.04 4.22
CA ASP A 88 5.52 1.89 4.73
C ASP A 88 6.84 1.52 4.04
N ARG A 89 7.16 0.23 3.94
CA ARG A 89 8.38 -0.23 3.25
C ARG A 89 8.46 0.16 1.77
N LEU A 90 7.35 0.13 1.03
CA LEU A 90 7.33 0.46 -0.40
C LEU A 90 7.47 1.97 -0.66
N PHE A 91 7.02 2.81 0.28
CA PHE A 91 6.95 4.26 0.08
C PHE A 91 7.95 5.06 0.94
N GLU A 92 8.55 4.47 1.99
CA GLU A 92 9.65 5.05 2.79
C GLU A 92 10.94 5.21 1.96
N ILE A 93 11.14 4.42 0.91
CA ILE A 93 12.31 4.52 0.02
C ILE A 93 12.37 5.88 -0.72
N ASN A 94 11.27 6.63 -0.74
CA ASN A 94 11.18 7.93 -1.40
C ASN A 94 11.12 9.12 -0.42
N GLY A 95 11.29 8.89 0.89
CA GLY A 95 11.37 9.94 1.90
C GLY A 95 12.80 10.45 2.02
N ASP A 96 13.15 11.42 1.19
CA ASP A 96 14.26 12.37 1.30
C ASP A 96 15.38 12.05 2.31
N HIS A 97 16.51 11.61 1.77
CA HIS A 97 17.83 11.93 2.31
C HIS A 97 18.10 13.43 2.05
N ASP A 98 17.25 14.31 2.58
CA ASP A 98 17.47 15.75 2.60
C ASP A 98 18.62 16.02 3.57
N SER A 99 19.82 15.92 3.02
CA SER A 99 21.05 16.36 3.66
C SER A 99 20.96 17.87 3.77
N ALA A 100 20.45 18.37 4.88
CA ALA A 100 20.61 19.76 5.26
C ALA A 100 22.12 20.05 5.35
N HIS A 101 22.67 20.60 4.26
CA HIS A 101 23.91 21.33 4.28
C HIS A 101 23.53 22.81 4.32
N ASP A 102 23.44 23.35 5.53
CA ASP A 102 23.37 24.79 5.78
C ASP A 102 24.82 25.36 5.77
N PRO A 103 25.01 26.64 5.40
CA PRO A 103 26.15 27.15 4.62
C PRO A 103 27.47 27.38 5.38
#